data_AF-A0A1M4S9T1-F1
#
_entry.id   AF-A0A1M4S9T1-F1
#
_cell.length_a   1.000
_cell.length_b   1.000
_cell.length_c   1.000
_cell.angle_alpha   90.00
_cell.angle_beta   90.00
_cell.angle_gamma   90.00
#
_symmetry.space_group_name_H-M   'P 1'
#
loop_
_entity.id
_entity.type
_entity.pdbx_description
1 polymer ?
#
loop_
_entity_poly.entity_id
_entity_poly.type
_entity_poly.pdbx_seq_one_letter_code
_entity_poly.pdbx_strand_id
1 'polypeptide(L)'
;MILLYKSIEILIKLIEGLILVRIVLSFLNIYSENLFTRFVYELTEPVLGPARELIAKLRINTGMLDFSPLLAILFLRIIYGLIGKILL
;
A
#
# COMPACT_ATOMS: atom_id res chain seq x y z
N MET A 1 1.16 -12.04 -22.92
CA MET A 1 0.24 -11.73 -21.82
C MET A 1 0.78 -12.20 -20.46
N ILE A 2 1.27 -13.43 -20.35
CA ILE A 2 1.88 -13.97 -19.11
C ILE A 2 3.03 -13.11 -18.55
N LEU A 3 3.92 -12.60 -19.42
CA LEU A 3 5.02 -11.73 -18.98
C LEU A 3 4.50 -10.45 -18.30
N LEU A 4 3.49 -9.79 -18.90
CA LEU A 4 2.87 -8.59 -18.35
C LEU A 4 2.21 -8.88 -16.99
N TYR A 5 1.47 -9.99 -16.88
CA TYR A 5 0.87 -10.42 -15.63
C TYR A 5 1.92 -10.62 -14.52
N LYS A 6 3.03 -11.30 -14.82
CA LYS A 6 4.14 -11.50 -13.86
C LYS A 6 4.80 -10.19 -13.45
N SER A 7 5.01 -9.26 -14.39
CA SER A 7 5.58 -7.94 -14.06
C SER A 7 4.68 -7.17 -13.08
N ILE A 8 3.36 -7.19 -13.31
CA ILE A 8 2.38 -6.56 -12.41
C ILE A 8 2.37 -7.25 -11.04
N GLU A 9 2.41 -8.59 -11.02
CA GLU A 9 2.49 -9.36 -9.77
C GLU A 9 3.71 -8.96 -8.93
N ILE A 10 4.88 -8.86 -9.56
CA ILE A 10 6.12 -8.47 -8.87
C ILE A 10 6.00 -7.04 -8.33
N LEU A 11 5.46 -6.12 -9.13
CA LEU A 11 5.26 -4.73 -8.69
C LEU A 11 4.31 -4.65 -7.48
N ILE A 12 3.19 -5.36 -7.51
CA ILE A 12 2.23 -5.37 -6.39
C ILE A 12 2.88 -5.96 -5.14
N LYS A 13 3.58 -7.09 -5.26
CA LYS A 13 4.31 -7.70 -4.13
C LYS A 13 5.37 -6.75 -3.55
N LEU A 14 6.06 -5.98 -4.40
CA LEU A 14 7.02 -4.97 -3.97
C LEU A 14 6.34 -3.87 -3.15
N ILE A 15 5.23 -3.30 -3.66
CA ILE A 15 4.47 -2.26 -2.95
C ILE A 15 3.92 -2.78 -1.62
N GLU A 16 3.38 -3.99 -1.59
CA GLU A 16 2.92 -4.62 -0.34
C GLU A 16 4.06 -4.78 0.67
N GLY A 17 5.23 -5.21 0.21
CA GLY A 17 6.44 -5.26 1.04
C GLY A 17 6.81 -3.90 1.61
N LEU A 18 6.77 -2.84 0.81
CA LEU A 18 7.03 -1.48 1.28
C LEU A 18 5.98 -0.99 2.29
N ILE A 19 4.70 -1.34 2.11
CA ILE A 19 3.64 -1.03 3.08
C ILE A 19 3.92 -1.74 4.41
N LEU A 20 4.35 -3.01 4.38
CA LEU A 20 4.74 -3.74 5.60
C LEU A 20 5.93 -3.08 6.29
N VAL A 21 6.97 -2.70 5.54
CA VAL A 21 8.11 -1.95 6.07
C VAL A 21 7.63 -0.64 6.71
N ARG A 22 6.72 0.08 6.06
CA ARG A 22 6.15 1.32 6.59
C ARG A 22 5.38 1.12 7.89
N ILE A 23 4.63 0.03 8.04
CA ILE A 23 3.96 -0.33 9.31
C ILE A 23 5.00 -0.50 10.42
N VAL A 24 6.10 -1.22 10.15
CA VAL A 24 7.19 -1.40 11.12
C VAL A 24 7.84 -0.06 11.47
N LEU A 25 8.17 0.77 10.48
CA LEU A 25 8.76 2.10 10.70
C LEU A 25 7.84 3.01 11.53
N SER A 26 6.54 2.97 11.26
CA SER A 26 5.52 3.72 12.01
C SER A 26 5.44 3.25 13.47
N PHE A 27 5.52 1.95 13.71
CA PHE A 27 5.51 1.37 15.06
C PHE A 27 6.76 1.74 15.88
N LEU A 28 7.91 1.87 15.22
CA LEU A 28 9.16 2.34 15.82
C LEU A 28 9.25 3.88 15.94
N ASN A 29 8.20 4.60 15.53
CA ASN A 29 8.14 6.06 15.55
C ASN A 29 9.25 6.74 14.70
N ILE A 30 9.68 6.09 13.61
CA ILE A 30 10.72 6.59 12.70
C ILE A 30 10.04 7.37 11.57
N TYR A 31 10.05 8.70 11.65
CA TYR A 31 9.26 9.54 10.74
C TYR A 31 10.03 10.40 9.73
N SER A 32 11.32 10.77 9.86
CA SER A 32 11.96 11.54 8.77
C SER A 32 13.49 11.69 8.78
N GLU A 33 14.28 10.79 9.35
CA GLU A 33 15.72 11.10 9.51
C GLU A 33 16.65 10.54 8.43
N ASN A 34 16.19 9.61 7.59
CA ASN A 34 17.05 8.99 6.57
C ASN A 34 16.36 8.81 5.22
N LEU A 35 17.19 8.76 4.16
CA LEU A 35 16.75 8.60 2.76
C LEU A 35 15.90 7.36 2.54
N PHE A 36 16.20 6.26 3.26
CA PHE A 36 15.47 5.01 3.15
C PHE A 36 14.02 5.14 3.63
N THR A 37 13.80 5.75 4.81
CA THR A 37 12.46 6.00 5.35
C THR A 37 11.67 6.87 4.38
N ARG A 38 12.27 7.98 3.93
CA ARG A 38 11.61 8.88 2.97
C ARG A 38 11.18 8.16 1.69
N PHE A 39 12.07 7.34 1.13
CA PHE A 39 11.79 6.54 -0.05
C PHE A 39 10.61 5.57 0.14
N VAL A 40 10.57 4.86 1.27
CA VAL A 40 9.46 3.96 1.61
C VAL A 40 8.14 4.72 1.71
N TYR A 41 8.12 5.87 2.39
CA TYR A 41 6.90 6.67 2.52
C TYR A 41 6.45 7.21 1.15
N GLU A 42 7.35 7.83 0.37
CA GLU A 42 7.04 8.39 -0.95
C GLU A 42 6.52 7.34 -1.93
N LEU A 43 7.10 6.14 -1.96
CA LEU A 43 6.63 5.08 -2.86
C LEU A 43 5.28 4.47 -2.44
N THR A 44 4.95 4.51 -1.16
CA THR A 44 3.70 3.93 -0.65
C THR A 44 2.56 4.95 -0.59
N GLU A 45 2.85 6.26 -0.57
CA GLU A 45 1.85 7.34 -0.55
C GLU A 45 0.81 7.27 -1.69
N PRO A 46 1.16 6.98 -2.96
CA PRO A 46 0.17 6.90 -4.04
C PRO A 46 -0.93 5.84 -3.80
N VAL A 47 -0.64 4.83 -2.97
CA VAL A 47 -1.62 3.77 -2.62
C VAL A 47 -2.27 4.04 -1.27
N LEU A 48 -1.50 4.50 -0.28
CA LEU A 48 -1.99 4.77 1.07
C LEU A 48 -2.83 6.05 1.17
N GLY A 49 -2.49 7.08 0.41
CA GLY A 49 -3.19 8.37 0.37
C GLY A 49 -4.68 8.20 0.01
N PRO A 50 -5.01 7.55 -1.12
CA PRO A 50 -6.39 7.28 -1.49
C PRO A 50 -7.12 6.39 -0.47
N ALA A 51 -6.43 5.40 0.12
CA ALA A 51 -7.01 4.56 1.16
C ALA A 51 -7.39 5.40 2.40
N ARG A 52 -6.50 6.32 2.82
CA ARG A 52 -6.75 7.24 3.93
C ARG A 52 -7.90 8.20 3.64
N GLU A 53 -7.93 8.75 2.43
CA GLU A 53 -9.00 9.65 1.99
C GLU A 53 -10.36 8.93 1.99
N LEU A 54 -10.40 7.66 1.58
CA LEU A 54 -11.61 6.86 1.62
C LEU A 54 -12.10 6.61 3.05
N ILE A 55 -11.21 6.24 3.97
CA ILE A 55 -11.53 6.08 5.40
C ILE A 55 -12.14 7.37 5.96
N ALA A 56 -11.53 8.52 5.64
CA ALA A 56 -12.01 9.83 6.06
C ALA A 56 -13.39 10.16 5.47
N LYS A 57 -13.60 9.89 4.17
CA LYS A 57 -14.90 10.11 3.49
C LYS A 57 -16.01 9.23 4.05
N LEU A 58 -15.69 7.98 4.39
CA LEU A 58 -16.64 7.04 5.01
C LEU A 58 -16.90 7.35 6.49
N ARG A 59 -16.22 8.35 7.07
CA ARG A 59 -16.29 8.73 8.49
C ARG A 59 -16.03 7.54 9.42
N ILE A 60 -15.16 6.62 9.00
CA ILE A 60 -14.74 5.50 9.84
C ILE A 60 -13.82 6.08 10.90
N ASN A 61 -14.26 6.06 12.16
CA ASN A 61 -13.43 6.51 13.26
C ASN A 61 -12.37 5.45 13.59
N THR A 62 -11.19 5.62 13.02
CA THR A 62 -10.03 4.75 13.24
C THR A 62 -9.25 5.08 14.51
N GLY A 63 -9.63 6.14 15.23
CA GLY A 63 -8.90 6.62 16.40
C GLY A 63 -7.46 7.00 16.04
N MET A 64 -6.51 6.65 16.91
CA MET A 64 -5.08 6.90 16.70
C MET A 64 -4.39 5.87 15.78
N LEU A 65 -5.08 4.79 15.38
CA LEU A 65 -4.49 3.75 14.54
C LEU A 65 -4.72 4.06 13.06
N ASP A 66 -3.65 4.05 12.26
CA ASP A 66 -3.76 4.18 10.81
C ASP A 66 -4.11 2.82 10.20
N PHE A 67 -5.38 2.62 9.83
CA PHE A 67 -5.83 1.41 9.10
C PHE A 67 -5.68 1.53 7.58
N SER A 68 -5.19 2.67 7.07
CA SER A 68 -4.95 2.87 5.64
C SER A 68 -4.02 1.80 5.04
N PRO A 69 -2.97 1.31 5.72
CA PRO A 69 -2.15 0.19 5.24
C PRO A 69 -2.92 -1.09 4.95
N LEU A 70 -3.84 -1.48 5.84
CA LEU A 70 -4.65 -2.67 5.64
C LEU A 70 -5.59 -2.49 4.44
N LEU A 71 -6.22 -1.32 4.35
CA LEU A 71 -7.13 -1.00 3.26
C LEU A 71 -6.39 -0.91 1.91
N ALA A 72 -5.18 -0.36 1.88
CA ALA A 72 -4.34 -0.32 0.69
C ALA A 72 -3.97 -1.71 0.19
N ILE A 73 -3.56 -2.62 1.09
CA ILE A 73 -3.28 -4.02 0.74
C ILE A 73 -4.54 -4.69 0.18
N LEU A 74 -5.70 -4.47 0.79
CA LEU A 74 -6.97 -5.01 0.29
C LEU A 74 -7.26 -4.52 -1.14
N PHE A 75 -7.09 -3.23 -1.41
CA PHE A 75 -7.28 -2.67 -2.76
C PHE A 75 -6.32 -3.28 -3.78
N LEU A 76 -5.03 -3.39 -3.43
CA LEU A 76 -4.03 -4.01 -4.30
C LEU A 76 -4.40 -5.45 -4.65
N ARG A 77 -4.89 -6.23 -3.69
CA ARG A 77 -5.34 -7.62 -3.91
C ARG A 77 -6.55 -7.72 -4.81
N ILE A 78 -7.54 -6.83 -4.62
CA ILE A 78 -8.72 -6.77 -5.50
C ILE A 78 -8.28 -6.43 -6.93
N ILE A 79 -7.46 -5.40 -7.11
CA ILE A 79 -6.94 -4.98 -8.42
C ILE A 79 -6.17 -6.12 -9.08
N TYR A 80 -5.29 -6.80 -8.35
CA TYR A 80 -4.53 -7.93 -8.87
C TYR A 80 -5.42 -9.08 -9.35
N GLY A 81 -6.46 -9.43 -8.59
CA GLY A 81 -7.43 -10.46 -8.97
C GLY A 81 -8.20 -10.09 -10.24
N LEU A 82 -8.59 -8.82 -10.40
CA LEU A 82 -9.23 -8.32 -11.62
C LEU A 82 -8.28 -8.37 -12.83
N ILE A 83 -7.01 -7.98 -12.63
CA ILE A 83 -5.99 -8.05 -13.68
C ILE A 83 -5.77 -9.50 -14.12
N GLY A 84 -5.73 -10.45 -13.18
CA GLY A 84 -5.63 -11.88 -13.48
C GLY A 84 -6.77 -12.37 -14.38
N LYS A 85 -8.00 -11.92 -14.15
CA LYS A 85 -9.16 -12.28 -15.00
C LYS A 85 -9.10 -11.70 -16.41
N ILE A 86 -8.33 -10.63 -16.63
CA ILE A 86 -8.23 -9.95 -17.93
C ILE A 86 -7.01 -10.46 -18.72
N LEU A 87 -5.89 -10.73 -18.05
CA LEU A 87 -4.60 -11.03 -18.69
C LEU A 87 -4.29 -12.52 -18.84
N LEU A 88 -5.02 -13.41 -18.13
CA LEU A 88 -4.92 -14.87 -18.23
C LEU A 88 -6.20 -15.43 -18.83
#